data_AF-A0A8T7GHZ8-F1
#
_entry.id   AF-A0A8T7GHZ8-F1
#
_cell.length_a   1.000
_cell.length_b   1.000
_cell.length_c   1.000
_cell.angle_alpha   90.00
_cell.angle_beta   90.00
_cell.angle_gamma   90.00
#
_symmetry.space_group_name_H-M   'P 1'
#
loop_
_entity.id
_entity.type
_entity.pdbx_description
1 polymer ?
#
loop_
_entity_poly.entity_id
_entity_poly.type
_entity_poly.pdbx_seq_one_letter_code
_entity_poly.pdbx_strand_id
1 'polypeptide(L)'
;MKDFSDWKGRNSFNLENFNKEIMEQNMEHKLLVNKFSEAMNKFASDRSFESCLDALNITIQLANVRGNLSKSFEHYSKYLENEIKILERLIQTN
;
A
#
# COMPACT_ATOMS: atom_id res chain seq x y z
N MET A 1 -33.93 -8.76 -1.85
CA MET A 1 -33.11 -9.23 -0.70
C MET A 1 -31.86 -9.99 -1.13
N LYS A 2 -31.90 -10.79 -2.21
CA LYS A 2 -30.73 -11.50 -2.79
C LYS A 2 -29.62 -10.57 -3.30
N ASP A 3 -29.98 -9.42 -3.88
CA ASP A 3 -28.99 -8.43 -4.37
C ASP A 3 -28.16 -7.78 -3.26
N PHE A 4 -28.73 -7.62 -2.06
CA PHE A 4 -28.06 -6.95 -0.95
C PHE A 4 -27.02 -7.86 -0.27
N SER A 5 -27.31 -9.17 -0.20
CA SER A 5 -26.35 -10.18 0.27
C SER A 5 -25.19 -10.39 -0.70
N ASP A 6 -25.47 -10.39 -2.01
CA ASP A 6 -24.45 -10.58 -3.05
C ASP A 6 -23.53 -9.36 -3.19
N TRP A 7 -24.05 -8.15 -2.94
CA TRP A 7 -23.27 -6.91 -2.84
C TRP A 7 -22.36 -6.91 -1.60
N LYS A 8 -22.88 -7.26 -0.42
CA LYS A 8 -22.06 -7.40 0.81
C LYS A 8 -20.92 -8.42 0.65
N GLY A 9 -21.19 -9.58 0.04
CA GLY A 9 -20.18 -10.63 -0.13
C GLY A 9 -19.01 -10.22 -1.03
N ARG A 10 -19.29 -9.58 -2.17
CA ARG A 10 -18.26 -9.06 -3.07
C ARG A 10 -17.44 -7.94 -2.42
N ASN A 11 -18.07 -7.09 -1.63
CA ASN A 11 -17.37 -6.01 -0.95
C ASN A 11 -16.41 -6.50 0.13
N SER A 12 -16.80 -7.51 0.91
CA SER A 12 -15.93 -8.09 1.94
C SER A 12 -14.65 -8.65 1.32
N PHE A 13 -14.78 -9.39 0.22
CA PHE A 13 -13.64 -9.98 -0.47
C PHE A 13 -12.70 -8.91 -1.06
N ASN A 14 -13.26 -7.89 -1.69
CA ASN A 14 -12.45 -6.79 -2.25
C ASN A 14 -11.72 -6.01 -1.15
N LEU A 15 -12.38 -5.74 -0.02
CA LEU A 15 -11.79 -5.06 1.13
C LEU A 15 -10.64 -5.87 1.75
N GLU A 16 -10.82 -7.18 1.91
CA GLU A 16 -9.77 -8.08 2.41
C GLU A 16 -8.55 -8.08 1.51
N ASN A 17 -8.75 -8.10 0.18
CA ASN A 17 -7.64 -8.04 -0.78
C ASN A 17 -6.89 -6.71 -0.69
N PHE A 18 -7.60 -5.57 -0.62
CA PHE A 18 -6.96 -4.25 -0.43
C PHE A 18 -6.14 -4.19 0.86
N ASN A 19 -6.71 -4.66 1.97
CA ASN A 19 -6.02 -4.68 3.25
C ASN A 19 -4.77 -5.56 3.19
N LYS A 20 -4.87 -6.74 2.58
CA LYS A 20 -3.73 -7.64 2.42
C LYS A 20 -2.60 -6.98 1.61
N GLU A 21 -2.92 -6.40 0.47
CA GLU A 21 -1.94 -5.74 -0.40
C GLU A 21 -1.24 -4.57 0.31
N ILE A 22 -2.01 -3.70 0.98
CA ILE A 22 -1.47 -2.56 1.74
C ILE A 22 -0.59 -3.05 2.90
N MET A 23 -0.98 -4.13 3.59
CA MET A 23 -0.19 -4.70 4.68
C MET A 23 1.13 -5.30 4.19
N GLU A 24 1.10 -6.05 3.09
CA GLU A 24 2.31 -6.61 2.46
C GLU A 24 3.29 -5.51 2.04
N GLN A 25 2.81 -4.49 1.33
CA GLN A 25 3.65 -3.36 0.92
C GLN A 25 4.18 -2.55 2.12
N ASN A 26 3.39 -2.38 3.19
CA ASN A 26 3.85 -1.71 4.41
C ASN A 26 4.94 -2.51 5.13
N MET A 27 4.82 -3.84 5.17
CA MET A 27 5.86 -4.71 5.74
C MET A 27 7.15 -4.61 4.93
N GLU A 28 7.06 -4.64 3.60
CA GLU A 28 8.20 -4.44 2.71
C GLU A 28 8.86 -3.07 2.91
N HIS A 29 8.06 -2.00 2.99
CA HIS A 29 8.57 -0.65 3.25
C HIS A 29 9.37 -0.57 4.55
N LYS A 30 8.83 -1.12 5.65
CA LYS A 30 9.53 -1.15 6.95
C LYS A 30 10.86 -1.91 6.87
N LEU A 31 10.87 -3.05 6.18
CA LEU A 31 12.09 -3.84 5.99
C LEU A 31 13.14 -3.08 5.18
N LEU A 32 12.74 -2.38 4.12
CA LEU A 32 13.64 -1.55 3.32
C LEU A 32 14.17 -0.34 4.10
N VAL A 33 13.36 0.28 4.96
CA VAL A 33 13.81 1.40 5.82
C VAL A 33 14.93 0.94 6.76
N ASN A 34 14.78 -0.25 7.36
CA ASN A 34 15.83 -0.81 8.22
C ASN A 34 17.11 -1.08 7.42
N LYS A 35 17.01 -1.73 6.26
CA LYS A 35 18.15 -1.97 5.37
C LYS A 35 18.83 -0.69 4.90
N PHE A 36 18.05 0.35 4.61
CA PHE A 36 18.57 1.65 4.22
C PHE A 36 19.40 2.28 5.34
N SER A 37 18.90 2.21 6.58
CA SER A 37 19.64 2.69 7.76
C SER A 37 20.98 1.97 7.92
N GLU A 38 20.99 0.63 7.79
CA GLU A 38 22.21 -0.18 7.83
C GLU A 38 23.19 0.20 6.71
N ALA A 39 22.70 0.35 5.47
CA ALA A 39 23.52 0.73 4.32
C ALA A 39 24.10 2.14 4.47
N MET A 40 23.33 3.09 5.00
CA MET A 40 23.79 4.45 5.27
C MET A 40 24.85 4.49 6.37
N ASN A 41 24.70 3.69 7.42
CA ASN A 41 25.73 3.56 8.46
C ASN A 41 27.03 3.00 7.89
N LYS A 42 26.94 1.97 7.03
CA LYS A 42 28.09 1.42 6.31
C LYS A 42 28.74 2.45 5.39
N PHE A 43 27.96 3.19 4.62
CA PHE A 43 28.46 4.26 3.77
C PHE A 43 29.16 5.38 4.58
N ALA A 44 28.60 5.77 5.72
CA ALA A 44 29.20 6.79 6.59
C ALA A 44 30.57 6.36 7.16
N SER A 45 30.72 5.06 7.44
CA SER A 45 31.96 4.42 7.88
C SER A 45 32.97 4.27 6.74
N ASP A 46 32.59 3.54 5.70
CA ASP A 46 33.52 3.09 4.65
C ASP A 46 33.82 4.19 3.62
N ARG A 47 32.83 5.07 3.37
CA ARG A 47 32.87 6.16 2.37
C ARG A 47 33.31 5.71 0.98
N SER A 48 33.04 4.45 0.66
CA SER A 48 33.37 3.85 -0.62
C SER A 48 32.29 4.11 -1.67
N PHE A 49 32.66 4.00 -2.94
CA PHE A 49 31.70 4.10 -4.03
C PHE A 49 30.70 2.93 -3.99
N GLU A 50 31.14 1.74 -3.63
CA GLU A 50 30.31 0.55 -3.49
C GLU A 50 29.23 0.74 -2.41
N SER A 51 29.61 1.22 -1.23
CA SER A 51 28.64 1.46 -0.14
C SER A 51 27.66 2.59 -0.47
N CYS A 52 28.06 3.57 -1.27
CA CYS A 52 27.16 4.59 -1.82
C CYS A 52 26.12 3.98 -2.79
N LEU A 53 26.56 3.11 -3.70
CA LEU A 53 25.68 2.43 -4.66
C LEU A 53 24.68 1.50 -3.95
N ASP A 54 25.12 0.79 -2.90
CA ASP A 54 24.24 -0.05 -2.09
C ASP A 54 23.10 0.79 -1.47
N ALA A 55 23.44 1.92 -0.84
CA ALA A 55 22.46 2.82 -0.24
C ALA A 55 21.52 3.43 -1.29
N LEU A 56 22.04 3.80 -2.46
CA LEU A 56 21.25 4.32 -3.58
C LEU A 56 20.24 3.28 -4.08
N ASN A 57 20.67 2.03 -4.27
CA ASN A 57 19.82 0.95 -4.75
C ASN A 57 18.63 0.70 -3.79
N ILE A 58 18.88 0.71 -2.48
CA ILE A 58 17.81 0.56 -1.49
C ILE A 58 16.87 1.78 -1.51
N THR A 59 17.41 2.98 -1.70
CA THR A 59 16.60 4.21 -1.81
C THR A 59 15.64 4.15 -3.00
N ILE A 60 16.09 3.63 -4.15
CA ILE A 60 15.25 3.44 -5.33
C ILE A 60 14.12 2.44 -5.02
N GLN A 61 14.43 1.33 -4.36
CA GLN A 61 13.42 0.35 -3.93
C GLN A 61 12.39 0.97 -2.97
N LEU A 62 12.84 1.78 -2.00
CA LEU A 62 11.95 2.53 -1.10
C LEU A 62 11.00 3.45 -1.86
N ALA A 63 11.52 4.20 -2.84
CA ALA A 63 10.70 5.09 -3.66
C ALA A 63 9.61 4.32 -4.43
N ASN A 64 9.95 3.14 -4.97
CA ASN A 64 9.01 2.27 -5.67
C ASN A 64 7.91 1.75 -4.75
N VAL A 65 8.27 1.19 -3.58
CA VAL A 65 7.29 0.67 -2.62
C VAL A 65 6.37 1.79 -2.12
N ARG A 66 6.92 2.97 -1.82
CA ARG A 66 6.12 4.14 -1.43
C ARG A 66 5.16 4.59 -2.53
N GLY A 67 5.59 4.54 -3.79
CA GLY A 67 4.73 4.82 -4.94
C GLY A 67 3.58 3.83 -5.06
N ASN A 68 3.84 2.53 -4.83
CA ASN A 68 2.82 1.49 -4.85
C ASN A 68 1.83 1.66 -3.69
N LEU A 69 2.30 1.91 -2.47
CA LEU A 69 1.45 2.21 -1.31
C LEU A 69 0.50 3.37 -1.60
N SER A 70 1.01 4.46 -2.16
CA SER A 70 0.19 5.62 -2.52
C SER A 70 -0.93 5.25 -3.50
N LYS A 71 -0.65 4.41 -4.50
CA LYS A 71 -1.63 3.94 -5.47
C LYS A 71 -2.66 3.00 -4.84
N SER A 72 -2.23 2.08 -3.97
CA SER A 72 -3.15 1.15 -3.30
C SER A 72 -4.09 1.90 -2.34
N PHE A 73 -3.59 2.92 -1.63
CA PHE A 73 -4.45 3.80 -0.83
C PHE A 73 -5.41 4.63 -1.69
N GLU A 74 -4.95 5.20 -2.80
CA GLU A 74 -5.82 5.93 -3.73
C GLU A 74 -6.94 5.04 -4.28
N HIS A 75 -6.61 3.81 -4.68
CA HIS A 75 -7.58 2.84 -5.16
C HIS A 75 -8.58 2.47 -4.06
N TYR A 76 -8.10 2.23 -2.84
CA TYR A 76 -8.96 1.94 -1.69
C TYR A 76 -9.91 3.10 -1.36
N SER A 77 -9.42 4.35 -1.38
CA SER A 77 -10.25 5.54 -1.19
C SER A 77 -11.36 5.66 -2.24
N LYS A 78 -11.02 5.50 -3.53
CA LYS A 78 -12.01 5.52 -4.63
C LYS A 78 -13.06 4.43 -4.49
N TYR A 79 -12.64 3.24 -4.07
CA TYR A 79 -13.55 2.14 -3.79
C TYR A 79 -14.53 2.50 -2.67
N LEU A 80 -14.04 3.00 -1.52
CA LEU A 80 -14.89 3.43 -0.42
C LEU A 80 -15.87 4.54 -0.81
N GLU A 81 -15.43 5.53 -1.58
CA GLU A 81 -16.31 6.59 -2.10
C GLU A 81 -17.45 6.03 -2.96
N ASN A 82 -17.17 5.04 -3.80
CA ASN A 82 -18.19 4.40 -4.61
C ASN A 82 -19.18 3.61 -3.74
N GLU A 83 -18.69 2.91 -2.72
CA GLU A 83 -19.56 2.19 -1.79
C GLU A 83 -20.49 3.13 -1.02
N ILE A 84 -19.99 4.29 -0.59
CA ILE A 84 -20.83 5.33 0.03
C ILE A 84 -21.92 5.79 -0.94
N LYS A 85 -21.58 6.11 -2.20
CA LYS A 85 -22.56 6.54 -3.22
C LYS A 85 -23.62 5.47 -3.50
N ILE A 86 -23.25 4.19 -3.52
CA ILE A 86 -24.18 3.08 -3.71
C ILE A 86 -25.14 3.00 -2.51
N LEU A 87 -24.61 3.06 -1.29
CA LEU A 87 -25.39 3.06 -0.06
C LEU A 87 -26.38 4.22 0.01
N GLU A 88 -25.94 5.44 -0.31
CA GLU A 88 -26.80 6.63 -0.35
C GLU A 88 -27.97 6.45 -1.32
N ARG A 89 -27.72 5.89 -2.51
CA ARG A 89 -28.79 5.58 -3.47
C ARG A 89 -29.75 4.55 -2.90
N LEU A 90 -29.25 3.45 -2.35
CA LEU A 90 -30.09 2.38 -1.79
C LEU A 90 -30.96 2.89 -0.63
N ILE A 91 -30.48 3.86 0.16
CA ILE A 91 -31.26 4.51 1.21
C ILE A 91 -32.36 5.41 0.62
N GLN A 92 -32.08 6.15 -0.46
CA GLN A 92 -33.06 7.03 -1.10
C GLN A 92 -34.17 6.29 -1.85
N THR A 93 -33.92 5.06 -2.31
CA THR A 93 -34.91 4.23 -3.02
C THR A 93 -35.78 3.34 -2.12
N ASN A 94 -35.57 3.35 -0.80
CA ASN A 94 -36.42 2.68 0.20
C ASN A 94 -37.25 3.72 0.97
#